data_AF-A0A383EEY6-F1
#
_entry.id   AF-A0A383EEY6-F1
#
_cell.length_a   1.000
_cell.length_b   1.000
_cell.length_c   1.000
_cell.angle_alpha   90.00
_cell.angle_beta   90.00
_cell.angle_gamma   90.00
#
_symmetry.space_group_name_H-M   'P 1'
#
loop_
_entity.id
_entity.type
_entity.pdbx_description
1 polymer ?
#
loop_
_entity_poly.entity_id
_entity_poly.type
_entity_poly.pdbx_seq_one_letter_code
_entity_poly.pdbx_strand_id
1 'polypeptide(L)' 'PWLSPADVFKIFKDELEAAAAERDLFQLLMHPHVIGHRSRIWIIERIIEHAKSLGGAWFGTHAQVARWVRENAA' A
#
# COMPACT_ATOMS: atom_id res chain seq x y z
N PRO A 1 -18.39 7.04 -6.09
CA PRO A 1 -18.14 5.58 -6.22
C PRO A 1 -18.22 5.14 -7.69
N TRP A 2 -17.27 5.61 -8.51
CA TRP A 2 -17.31 5.48 -9.96
C TRP A 2 -16.36 4.41 -10.52
N LEU A 3 -15.46 3.90 -9.68
CA LEU A 3 -14.47 2.89 -10.04
C LEU A 3 -14.90 1.52 -9.52
N SER A 4 -14.71 0.49 -10.34
CA SER A 4 -14.93 -0.88 -9.90
C SER A 4 -13.86 -1.30 -8.88
N PRO A 5 -14.11 -2.31 -8.02
CA PRO A 5 -13.08 -2.87 -7.15
C PRO A 5 -11.79 -3.29 -7.90
N ALA A 6 -11.91 -3.75 -9.14
CA ALA A 6 -10.77 -4.12 -9.97
C ALA A 6 -9.95 -2.89 -10.40
N ASP A 7 -10.61 -1.79 -10.78
CA ASP A 7 -9.92 -0.55 -11.13
C ASP A 7 -9.19 0.05 -9.92
N VAL A 8 -9.82 -0.01 -8.73
CA VAL A 8 -9.20 0.43 -7.48
C VAL A 8 -7.96 -0.42 -7.16
N PHE A 9 -8.05 -1.74 -7.31
CA PHE A 9 -6.89 -2.61 -7.15
C PHE A 9 -5.76 -2.24 -8.12
N LYS A 10 -6.10 -2.01 -9.39
CA LYS A 10 -5.11 -1.63 -10.41
C LYS A 10 -4.38 -0.34 -10.00
N ILE A 11 -5.12 0.69 -9.60
CA ILE A 11 -4.53 1.97 -9.16
C ILE A 11 -3.58 1.75 -7.98
N PHE A 12 -3.99 1.02 -6.95
CA PHE A 12 -3.12 0.76 -5.80
C PHE A 12 -1.88 -0.06 -6.15
N LYS A 13 -2.01 -1.01 -7.08
CA LYS A 13 -0.89 -1.80 -7.57
C LYS A 13 0.11 -0.92 -8.33
N ASP A 14 -0.37 -0.09 -9.25
CA ASP A 14 0.48 0.79 -10.06
C ASP A 14 1.24 1.80 -9.17
N GLU A 15 0.58 2.39 -8.18
CA GLU A 15 1.20 3.29 -7.19
C GLU A 15 2.28 2.57 -6.37
N LEU A 16 2.02 1.33 -5.94
CA LEU A 16 3.01 0.52 -5.23
C LEU A 16 4.22 0.18 -6.11
N GLU A 17 4.01 -0.15 -7.38
CA GLU A 17 5.10 -0.43 -8.32
C GLU A 17 5.96 0.81 -8.58
N ALA A 18 5.34 1.98 -8.71
CA ALA A 18 6.04 3.25 -8.86
C ALA A 18 6.90 3.55 -7.61
N ALA A 19 6.31 3.48 -6.41
CA ALA A 19 7.06 3.70 -5.16
C ALA A 19 8.22 2.70 -5.01
N ALA A 20 8.01 1.43 -5.37
CA ALA A 20 9.08 0.43 -5.34
C ALA A 20 10.21 0.75 -6.32
N ALA A 21 9.90 1.20 -7.54
CA ALA A 21 10.89 1.60 -8.54
C ALA A 21 11.70 2.83 -8.07
N GLU A 22 11.05 3.77 -7.40
CA GLU A 22 11.66 4.98 -6.82
C GLU A 22 12.38 4.71 -5.49
N ARG A 23 12.23 3.51 -4.92
CA ARG A 23 12.71 3.12 -3.58
C ARG A 23 12.13 4.01 -2.47
N ASP A 24 10.84 4.33 -2.61
CA ASP A 24 10.11 5.25 -1.73
C ASP A 24 8.97 4.55 -0.95
N LEU A 25 8.25 5.33 -0.15
CA LEU A 25 7.14 4.92 0.68
C LEU A 25 5.82 4.83 -0.11
N PHE A 26 5.18 3.66 -0.06
CA PHE A 26 3.77 3.51 -0.44
C PHE A 26 2.86 3.59 0.79
N GLN A 27 2.01 4.62 0.86
CA GLN A 27 1.04 4.81 1.95
C GLN A 27 -0.39 4.65 1.46
N LEU A 28 -1.08 3.61 1.94
CA LEU A 28 -2.47 3.35 1.60
C LEU A 28 -3.42 3.70 2.75
N LEU A 29 -4.26 4.71 2.55
CA LEU A 29 -5.31 5.08 3.51
C LEU A 29 -6.59 4.28 3.25
N MET A 30 -7.19 3.76 4.31
CA MET A 30 -8.36 2.90 4.23
C MET A 30 -9.39 3.23 5.31
N HIS A 31 -10.66 2.92 5.02
CA HIS A 31 -11.76 2.97 5.98
C HIS A 31 -12.41 1.59 6.10
N PRO A 32 -12.65 1.07 7.32
CA PRO A 32 -13.21 -0.27 7.52
C PRO A 32 -14.54 -0.49 6.78
N HIS A 33 -15.43 0.51 6.81
CA HIS A 33 -16.73 0.47 6.15
C HIS A 33 -16.67 0.60 4.62
N VAL A 34 -15.48 0.81 4.04
CA VAL A 34 -15.29 0.86 2.58
C VAL A 34 -14.57 -0.39 2.10
N ILE A 35 -13.38 -0.66 2.64
CA ILE A 35 -12.49 -1.73 2.17
C ILE A 35 -12.86 -3.09 2.76
N GLY A 36 -13.53 -3.12 3.92
CA GLY A 36 -13.84 -4.34 4.67
C GLY A 36 -14.96 -5.19 4.09
N HIS A 37 -15.69 -4.69 3.07
CA HIS A 37 -16.72 -5.48 2.40
C HIS A 37 -16.11 -6.64 1.60
N ARG A 38 -16.79 -7.79 1.54
CA ARG A 38 -16.35 -8.98 0.78
C ARG A 38 -16.01 -8.69 -0.69
N SER A 39 -16.68 -7.71 -1.28
CA SER A 39 -16.42 -7.26 -2.66
C SER A 39 -15.08 -6.54 -2.85
N ARG A 40 -14.37 -6.18 -1.76
CA ARG A 40 -13.16 -5.35 -1.78
C ARG A 40 -12.05 -5.80 -0.84
N ILE A 41 -12.32 -6.61 0.19
CA ILE A 41 -11.30 -7.03 1.16
C ILE A 41 -10.12 -7.75 0.48
N TRP A 42 -10.41 -8.48 -0.61
CA TRP A 42 -9.41 -9.16 -1.45
C TRP A 42 -8.36 -8.20 -2.03
N ILE A 43 -8.68 -6.90 -2.19
CA ILE A 43 -7.75 -5.90 -2.71
C ILE A 43 -6.54 -5.79 -1.78
N ILE A 44 -6.77 -5.73 -0.46
CA ILE A 44 -5.68 -5.63 0.53
C ILE A 44 -4.80 -6.89 0.46
N GLU A 45 -5.41 -8.06 0.40
CA GLU A 45 -4.70 -9.34 0.30
C GLU A 45 -3.75 -9.35 -0.91
N ARG A 46 -4.25 -8.97 -2.09
CA ARG A 46 -3.45 -8.92 -3.32
C ARG A 46 -2.36 -7.85 -3.30
N ILE A 47 -2.61 -6.70 -2.68
CA ILE A 47 -1.57 -5.66 -2.51
C ILE A 47 -0.47 -6.15 -1.57
N ILE A 48 -0.80 -6.82 -0.47
CA ILE A 48 0.20 -7.39 0.45
C ILE A 48 1.03 -8.47 -0.24
N GLU A 49 0.39 -9.38 -0.99
CA GLU A 49 1.08 -10.41 -1.78
C GLU A 49 2.05 -9.78 -2.79
N HIS A 50 1.59 -8.75 -3.52
CA HIS A 50 2.42 -8.08 -4.50
C HIS A 50 3.60 -7.36 -3.86
N ALA A 51 3.39 -6.60 -2.78
CA ALA A 51 4.45 -5.93 -2.03
C ALA A 51 5.53 -6.90 -1.52
N LYS A 52 5.14 -8.11 -1.11
CA LYS A 52 6.09 -9.18 -0.73
C LYS A 52 6.89 -9.69 -1.93
N SER A 53 6.24 -9.83 -3.09
CA SER A 53 6.89 -10.32 -4.33
C SER A 53 7.96 -9.38 -4.88
N LEU A 54 7.88 -8.07 -4.60
CA LEU A 54 8.83 -7.04 -5.05
C LEU A 54 10.18 -7.05 -4.31
N GLY A 55 10.53 -8.14 -3.61
CA GLY A 55 11.79 -8.27 -2.86
C GLY A 55 11.66 -8.04 -1.36
N GLY A 56 10.43 -8.11 -0.81
CA GLY A 56 10.15 -8.01 0.62
C GLY A 56 10.07 -6.56 1.11
N ALA A 57 8.93 -5.91 0.91
CA ALA A 57 8.66 -4.58 1.43
C ALA A 57 8.72 -4.52 2.98
N TRP A 58 9.16 -3.38 3.52
CA TRP A 58 9.04 -3.08 4.94
C TRP A 58 7.60 -2.68 5.29
N PHE A 59 6.89 -3.53 6.02
CA PHE A 59 5.56 -3.22 6.55
C PHE A 59 5.69 -2.46 7.88
N GLY A 60 5.74 -1.13 7.80
CA GLY A 60 5.92 -0.23 8.93
C GLY A 60 4.63 0.46 9.39
N THR A 61 4.60 0.84 10.67
CA THR A 61 3.66 1.82 11.21
C THR A 61 4.13 3.24 10.92
N HIS A 62 3.22 4.21 10.88
CA HIS A 62 3.57 5.64 10.75
C HIS A 62 4.63 6.09 11.79
N ALA A 63 4.55 5.59 13.02
CA ALA A 63 5.52 5.91 14.07
C ALA A 63 6.92 5.36 13.78
N GLN A 64 7.03 4.18 13.17
CA GLN A 64 8.31 3.62 12.76
C GLN A 64 8.91 4.42 11.59
N VAL A 65 8.10 4.77 10.59
CA VAL A 65 8.54 5.60 9.46
C VAL A 65 9.03 6.96 9.94
N ALA A 66 8.26 7.64 10.79
CA ALA A 66 8.64 8.94 11.36
C ALA A 66 9.96 8.87 12.15
N ARG A 67 10.17 7.81 12.94
CA ARG A 67 11.46 7.59 13.64
C ARG A 67 12.60 7.39 12.67
N TRP A 68 12.42 6.54 11.65
CA TRP A 68 13.45 6.28 10.64
C TRP A 68 13.85 7.58 9.93
N VAL A 69 12.88 8.39 9.49
CA VAL A 69 13.17 9.68 8.85
C VAL A 69 13.92 10.61 9.81
N ARG A 70 13.49 10.73 11.08
CA ARG A 70 14.18 11.58 12.07
C ARG A 70 15.64 11.17 12.29
N GLU A 71 15.95 9.87 12.19
CA GLU A 71 17.28 9.31 12.42
C GLU A 71 18.18 9.33 11.17
N ASN A 72 17.60 9.44 9.96
CA ASN A 72 18.32 9.29 8.69
C ASN A 72 18.21 10.50 7.76
N ALA A 73 17.39 11.51 8.09
CA ALA A 73 17.34 12.76 7.34
C ALA A 73 18.62 13.58 7.60
N ALA A 74 19.29 13.97 6.51
CA ALA A 74 20.50 14.78 6.52
C ALA A 74 20.24 16.22 6.98
#